data_AF-A0A8C6QH67-F1
#
_entry.id   AF-A0A8C6QH67-F1
#
_cell.length_a   1.000
_cell.length_b   1.000
_cell.length_c   1.000
_cell.angle_alpha   90.00
_cell.angle_beta   90.00
_cell.angle_gamma   90.00
#
_symmetry.space_group_name_H-M   'P 1'
#
loop_
_entity.id
_entity.type
_entity.pdbx_description
1 polymer ?
#
loop_
_entity_poly.entity_id
_entity_poly.type
_entity_poly.pdbx_seq_one_letter_code
_entity_poly.pdbx_strand_id
1 'polypeptide(L)' 'NDLPQSVAFFSAVDIDQCLRKEVTMDCKTPSNPTGMERRYGIPQGEALDIYQIIELTKGSLEKSQPGP' A
#
# COMPACT_ATOMS: atom_id res chain seq x y z
N ASN A 1 31.08 -7.09 4.71
CA ASN A 1 30.42 -5.83 5.09
C ASN A 1 29.16 -5.67 4.25
N ASP A 2 28.27 -6.65 4.29
CA ASP A 2 27.01 -6.61 3.54
C ASP A 2 25.88 -6.88 4.53
N LEU A 3 24.81 -6.11 4.40
CA LEU A 3 23.60 -6.28 5.21
C LEU A 3 22.64 -7.23 4.48
N PRO A 4 21.87 -8.05 5.21
CA PRO A 4 20.82 -8.87 4.61
C PRO A 4 19.79 -8.02 3.87
N GLN A 5 19.22 -8.57 2.79
CA GLN A 5 18.18 -7.90 2.00
C GLN A 5 16.96 -7.48 2.86
N SER A 6 16.63 -8.25 3.89
CA SER A 6 15.55 -7.93 4.84
C SER A 6 15.78 -6.65 5.64
N VAL A 7 17.01 -6.13 5.67
CA VAL A 7 17.35 -4.84 6.30
C VAL A 7 17.22 -3.70 5.29
N ALA A 8 17.34 -3.99 3.99
CA ALA A 8 17.23 -2.99 2.93
C ALA A 8 15.79 -2.66 2.55
N PHE A 9 14.86 -3.61 2.72
CA PHE A 9 13.46 -3.45 2.31
C PHE A 9 12.51 -3.86 3.42
N PHE A 10 11.41 -3.10 3.55
CA PHE A 10 10.25 -3.51 4.32
C PHE A 10 9.53 -4.68 3.64
N SER A 11 8.66 -5.36 4.38
CA SER A 11 7.81 -6.43 3.81
C SER A 11 6.88 -5.92 2.72
N ALA A 12 6.32 -4.73 2.92
CA ALA A 12 5.46 -4.02 1.96
C ALA A 12 5.36 -2.53 2.33
N VAL A 13 4.84 -1.74 1.40
CA VAL A 13 4.40 -0.36 1.62
C VAL A 13 2.88 -0.32 1.51
N ASP A 14 2.24 0.15 2.57
CA ASP A 14 0.79 0.29 2.65
C ASP A 14 0.34 1.64 2.06
N ILE A 15 -0.62 1.59 1.14
CA ILE A 15 -1.22 2.74 0.47
C ILE A 15 -2.72 2.73 0.76
N ASP A 16 -3.18 3.76 1.46
CA ASP A 16 -4.54 3.80 1.97
C ASP A 16 -5.08 5.22 2.10
N GLN A 17 -6.39 5.38 1.98
CA GLN A 17 -7.10 6.64 2.23
C GLN A 17 -7.31 6.87 3.74
N CYS A 18 -7.20 5.83 4.56
CA CYS A 18 -7.32 5.92 6.01
C CYS A 18 -6.16 5.23 6.73
N LEU A 19 -5.81 5.72 7.92
CA LEU A 19 -4.79 5.08 8.75
C LEU A 19 -5.38 3.86 9.45
N ARG A 20 -4.90 2.67 9.09
CA ARG A 20 -5.20 1.39 9.76
C ARG A 20 -3.96 0.52 9.79
N LYS A 21 -3.97 -0.48 10.68
CA LYS A 21 -2.83 -1.39 10.84
C LYS A 21 -2.62 -2.27 9.61
N GLU A 22 -3.71 -2.76 9.02
CA GLU A 22 -3.68 -3.61 7.83
C GLU A 22 -4.67 -3.03 6.82
N VAL A 23 -4.24 -2.79 5.59
CA VAL A 23 -5.04 -2.10 4.55
C VAL A 23 -6.31 -2.84 4.12
N THR A 24 -6.42 -4.13 4.41
CA THR A 24 -7.63 -4.94 4.14
C THR A 24 -8.62 -4.95 5.31
N MET A 25 -8.26 -4.33 6.44
CA MET A 25 -9.09 -4.34 7.64
C MET A 25 -10.23 -3.32 7.53
N ASP A 26 -11.47 -3.80 7.58
CA ASP A 26 -12.67 -2.94 7.51
C ASP A 26 -13.00 -2.23 8.84
N CYS A 27 -12.19 -2.43 9.89
CA CYS A 27 -12.32 -1.78 11.21
C CYS A 27 -13.76 -1.83 11.78
N LYS A 28 -14.41 -2.99 11.69
CA LYS A 28 -15.70 -3.25 12.33
C LYS A 28 -15.53 -3.40 13.83
N THR A 29 -16.30 -2.63 14.58
CA THR A 29 -16.34 -2.70 16.05
C THR A 29 -17.80 -2.57 16.52
N PRO A 30 -18.12 -2.85 17.79
CA PRO A 30 -19.48 -2.64 18.29
C PRO A 30 -20.01 -1.21 18.10
N SER A 31 -19.15 -0.19 18.17
CA SER A 31 -19.50 1.22 17.88
C SER A 31 -19.41 1.60 16.39
N ASN A 32 -18.74 0.77 15.59
CA ASN A 32 -18.65 0.89 14.14
C ASN A 32 -19.09 -0.41 13.43
N PRO A 33 -20.37 -0.79 13.50
CA PRO A 33 -20.82 -2.13 13.07
C PRO A 33 -20.74 -2.34 11.56
N THR A 34 -20.81 -1.26 10.79
CA THR A 34 -20.79 -1.29 9.32
C THR A 34 -19.40 -0.98 8.74
N GLY A 35 -18.35 -0.86 9.56
CA GLY A 35 -16.97 -0.76 9.07
C GLY A 35 -16.64 0.51 8.28
N MET A 36 -15.46 0.52 7.65
CA MET A 36 -14.93 1.63 6.86
C MET A 36 -15.59 1.73 5.48
N GLU A 37 -15.76 0.60 4.82
CA GLU A 37 -16.26 0.54 3.46
C GLU A 37 -17.74 0.95 3.39
N ARG A 38 -18.61 0.28 4.14
CA ARG A 38 -20.06 0.53 4.04
C ARG A 38 -20.49 1.82 4.73
N ARG A 39 -19.85 2.22 5.84
CA ARG A 39 -20.25 3.42 6.58
C ARG A 39 -19.67 4.71 6.01
N TYR A 40 -18.38 4.67 5.68
CA TYR A 40 -17.61 5.86 5.32
C TYR A 40 -17.26 5.88 3.82
N GLY A 41 -17.57 4.82 3.07
CA GLY A 41 -17.25 4.74 1.65
C GLY A 41 -15.76 4.58 1.38
N ILE A 42 -14.96 4.19 2.38
CA ILE A 42 -13.52 4.06 2.26
C ILE A 42 -13.19 2.60 1.91
N PRO A 43 -12.74 2.30 0.68
CA PRO A 43 -12.46 0.94 0.26
C PRO A 43 -11.21 0.38 0.96
N GLN A 44 -10.92 -0.90 0.74
CA GLN A 44 -9.65 -1.49 1.13
C GLN A 44 -8.48 -0.83 0.38
N GLY A 45 -7.37 -0.61 1.08
CA GLY A 45 -6.13 -0.12 0.49
C GLY A 45 -5.32 -1.26 -0.12
N GLU A 46 -4.11 -0.93 -0.56
CA GLU A 46 -3.18 -1.87 -1.18
C GLU A 46 -1.85 -1.92 -0.40
N ALA A 47 -1.27 -3.11 -0.31
CA ALA A 47 0.05 -3.32 0.27
C ALA A 47 0.95 -3.86 -0.83
N LEU A 48 1.95 -3.08 -1.22
CA LEU A 48 2.82 -3.41 -2.35
C LEU A 48 4.21 -3.80 -1.84
N ASP A 49 4.70 -4.96 -2.26
CA ASP A 49 6.07 -5.35 -2.03
C ASP A 49 7.04 -4.63 -2.98
N ILE A 50 8.34 -4.77 -2.72
CA ILE A 50 9.37 -4.12 -3.53
C ILE A 50 9.33 -4.54 -5.01
N TYR A 51 8.95 -5.77 -5.31
CA TYR A 51 8.91 -6.28 -6.69
C TYR A 51 7.74 -5.64 -7.46
N GLN A 52 6.56 -5.57 -6.84
CA GLN A 52 5.38 -4.93 -7.39
C GLN A 52 5.60 -3.42 -7.61
N ILE A 53 6.24 -2.74 -6.66
CA ILE A 53 6.56 -1.31 -6.80
C ILE A 53 7.50 -1.07 -7.99
N ILE A 54 8.53 -1.91 -8.16
CA ILE A 54 9.46 -1.78 -9.28
C ILE A 54 8.75 -2.02 -10.61
N GLU A 55 7.83 -2.99 -10.70
CA GLU A 55 7.05 -3.24 -11.91
C GLU A 55 6.18 -2.03 -12.29
N LEU A 56 5.51 -1.42 -11.31
CA LEU A 56 4.63 -0.27 -11.53
C LEU A 56 5.41 1.01 -11.90
N THR A 57 6.51 1.27 -11.20
CA THR A 57 7.30 2.51 -11.35
C THR A 57 8.42 2.39 -12.36
N LYS A 58 8.77 1.18 -12.82
CA LYS A 58 9.98 0.89 -13.59
C LYS A 58 11.25 1.40 -12.89
N GLY A 59 11.22 1.49 -11.57
CA GLY A 59 12.32 2.02 -10.76
C GLY A 59 12.54 3.54 -10.88
N SER A 60 11.60 4.30 -11.44
CA SER A 60 11.72 5.75 -11.61
C SER A 60 10.38 6.48 -11.42
N LEU A 61 10.43 7.71 -10.90
CA LEU A 61 9.28 8.62 -10.84
C LEU A 61 9.32 9.67 -11.97
N GLU A 62 10.33 9.60 -12.84
CA GLU A 62 10.39 10.45 -14.02
C GLU A 62 9.20 10.15 -14.92
N LYS A 63 8.57 11.21 -15.43
CA LYS A 63 7.53 11.04 -16.46
C LYS A 63 8.20 10.38 -17.65
N SER A 64 7.64 9.26 -18.12
CA SER A 64 8.06 8.67 -19.39
C SER A 64 7.95 9.76 -20.45
N GLN A 65 9.07 10.16 -21.05
CA GLN A 65 9.02 11.01 -22.23
C GLN A 65 8.19 10.24 -23.27
N PRO A 66 7.12 10.85 -23.83
CA PRO A 66 6.56 10.28 -25.05
C PRO A 66 7.72 10.14 -26.03
N GLY A 67 7.91 8.95 -26.58
CA GLY A 67 8.87 8.74 -27.66
C GLY A 67 8.57 9.70 -28.83
N PRO A 68 9.52 9.88 -29.75
CA PRO A 68 9.31 10.71 -30.94
C PRO A 68 8.07 10.28 -31.73
#